data_AF-A0A144MBM5-F1
#
_entry.id   AF-A0A144MBM5-F1
#
_cell.length_a   1.000
_cell.length_b   1.000
_cell.length_c   1.000
_cell.angle_alpha   90.00
_cell.angle_beta   90.00
_cell.angle_gamma   90.00
#
_symmetry.space_group_name_H-M   'P 1'
#
loop_
_entity.id
_entity.type
_entity.pdbx_description
1 polymer ?
#
loop_
_entity_poly.entity_id
_entity_poly.type
_entity_poly.pdbx_seq_one_letter_code
_entity_poly.pdbx_strand_id
1 'polypeptide(L)'
;MGTCYLASSDDVAARESIGPDIARSGVVAATFLSGRVVSSLTLPETIVAAHVSSNEAFPFGVTVELCSMDTYEVPRQWAQELHESGFEGIWYHPRFSPGADARALAVFGPAGAATGEVHEQKSLRAVVEDMAIDIVDPDNLDEFEIIDEPPED
;
A
#
# COMPACT_ATOMS: atom_id res chain seq x y z
N MET A 1 1.00 -12.49 -13.92
CA MET A 1 0.59 -13.17 -12.68
C MET A 1 -0.20 -12.18 -11.83
N GLY A 2 -1.21 -12.63 -11.08
CA GLY A 2 -1.89 -11.80 -10.09
C GLY A 2 -1.11 -11.74 -8.79
N THR A 3 -1.27 -10.66 -8.03
CA THR A 3 -0.60 -10.50 -6.75
C THR A 3 -1.56 -9.89 -5.74
N CYS A 4 -1.68 -10.50 -4.58
CA CYS A 4 -2.42 -9.96 -3.44
C CYS A 4 -1.43 -9.30 -2.47
N TYR A 5 -1.58 -7.99 -2.25
CA TYR A 5 -0.73 -7.23 -1.34
C TYR A 5 -1.37 -7.19 0.04
N LEU A 6 -0.61 -7.63 1.04
CA LEU A 6 -0.99 -7.68 2.44
C LEU A 6 -0.01 -6.87 3.27
N ALA A 7 -0.46 -6.43 4.43
CA ALA A 7 0.33 -5.69 5.39
C ALA A 7 0.14 -6.27 6.80
N SER A 8 1.10 -6.00 7.68
CA SER A 8 1.08 -6.47 9.08
C SER A 8 0.01 -5.83 9.96
N SER A 9 -0.55 -4.69 9.54
CA SER A 9 -1.66 -4.02 10.23
C SER A 9 -2.51 -3.23 9.24
N ASP A 10 -3.71 -2.84 9.69
CA ASP A 10 -4.59 -1.91 9.01
C ASP A 10 -3.89 -0.57 8.72
N ASP A 11 -3.14 -0.10 9.70
CA ASP A 11 -2.32 1.09 9.63
C ASP A 11 -1.30 1.07 8.48
N VAL A 12 -0.57 -0.03 8.35
CA VAL A 12 0.44 -0.21 7.30
C VAL A 12 -0.24 -0.36 5.94
N ALA A 13 -1.35 -1.11 5.86
CA ALA A 13 -2.12 -1.26 4.62
C ALA A 13 -2.62 0.10 4.10
N ALA A 14 -3.19 0.91 4.99
CA ALA A 14 -3.69 2.23 4.65
C ALA A 14 -2.55 3.16 4.21
N ARG A 15 -1.44 3.23 4.96
CA ARG A 15 -0.27 4.06 4.58
C ARG A 15 0.29 3.70 3.20
N GLU A 16 0.36 2.43 2.83
CA GLU A 16 0.80 2.04 1.48
C GLU A 16 -0.19 2.49 0.39
N SER A 17 -1.49 2.54 0.71
CA SER A 17 -2.52 2.98 -0.22
C SER A 17 -2.56 4.50 -0.41
N ILE A 18 -2.40 5.29 0.66
CA ILE A 18 -2.51 6.76 0.63
C ILE A 18 -1.17 7.49 0.62
N GLY A 19 -0.09 6.78 0.92
CA GLY A 19 1.26 7.32 1.01
C GLY A 19 1.73 8.14 -0.19
N PRO A 20 1.43 7.74 -1.45
CA PRO A 20 1.75 8.56 -2.61
C PRO A 20 1.08 9.93 -2.62
N ASP A 21 -0.15 10.05 -2.11
CA ASP A 21 -0.89 11.31 -2.07
C ASP A 21 -0.38 12.20 -0.94
N ILE A 22 -0.09 11.60 0.23
CA ILE A 22 0.56 12.28 1.35
C ILE A 22 1.94 12.81 0.97
N ALA A 23 2.79 11.99 0.35
CA ALA A 23 4.13 12.40 -0.06
C ALA A 23 4.12 13.52 -1.11
N ARG A 24 3.06 13.62 -1.91
CA ARG A 24 2.92 14.60 -2.98
C ARG A 24 2.27 15.91 -2.51
N SER A 25 1.25 15.83 -1.67
CA SER A 25 0.34 16.94 -1.37
C SER A 25 0.06 17.16 0.11
N GLY A 26 0.44 16.23 0.97
CA GLY A 26 0.15 16.27 2.42
C GLY A 26 -1.28 15.89 2.80
N VAL A 27 -2.18 15.69 1.84
CA VAL A 27 -3.61 15.42 2.08
C VAL A 27 -4.10 14.21 1.28
N VAL A 28 -5.27 13.67 1.66
CA VAL A 28 -5.98 12.64 0.89
C VAL A 28 -7.37 13.12 0.53
N ALA A 29 -7.77 12.94 -0.73
CA ALA A 29 -9.13 13.29 -1.16
C ALA A 29 -10.17 12.31 -0.58
N ALA A 30 -11.27 12.83 -0.05
CA ALA A 30 -12.38 12.03 0.48
C ALA A 30 -12.95 11.04 -0.58
N THR A 31 -12.94 11.44 -1.85
CA THR A 31 -13.35 10.60 -3.00
C THR A 31 -12.44 9.40 -3.22
N PHE A 32 -11.15 9.50 -2.89
CA PHE A 32 -10.25 8.35 -2.88
C PHE A 32 -10.59 7.39 -1.74
N LEU A 33 -11.02 7.87 -0.59
CA LEU A 33 -11.36 6.99 0.54
C LEU A 33 -12.72 6.31 0.37
N SER A 34 -13.63 6.94 -0.38
CA SER A 34 -14.99 6.48 -0.60
C SER A 34 -15.05 5.07 -1.21
N GLY A 35 -15.84 4.18 -0.61
CA GLY A 35 -16.05 2.80 -1.05
C GLY A 35 -14.86 1.86 -0.87
N ARG A 36 -13.71 2.32 -0.35
CA ARG A 36 -12.54 1.48 -0.08
C ARG A 36 -12.58 0.95 1.35
N VAL A 37 -12.11 -0.27 1.53
CA VAL A 37 -12.03 -0.95 2.83
C VAL A 37 -10.65 -1.52 3.06
N VAL A 38 -10.25 -1.59 4.32
CA VAL A 38 -9.11 -2.38 4.80
C VAL A 38 -9.66 -3.69 5.33
N SER A 39 -9.18 -4.81 4.79
CA SER A 39 -9.65 -6.16 5.14
C SER A 39 -8.57 -6.94 5.89
N SER A 40 -8.94 -7.55 7.01
CA SER A 40 -8.11 -8.50 7.75
C SER A 40 -8.47 -9.92 7.34
N LEU A 41 -7.48 -10.72 6.94
CA LEU A 41 -7.68 -12.07 6.44
C LEU A 41 -6.62 -13.03 6.96
N THR A 42 -6.96 -14.31 7.02
CA THR A 42 -5.99 -15.39 7.21
C THR A 42 -5.68 -16.02 5.86
N LEU A 43 -4.40 -16.25 5.59
CA LEU A 43 -4.00 -16.98 4.40
C LEU A 43 -4.51 -18.43 4.51
N PRO A 44 -5.12 -18.98 3.45
CA PRO A 44 -5.69 -20.33 3.49
C PRO A 44 -4.62 -21.39 3.72
N GLU A 45 -3.39 -21.13 3.30
CA GLU A 45 -2.25 -22.03 3.39
C GLU A 45 -0.98 -21.25 3.78
N THR A 46 -0.01 -21.94 4.39
CA THR A 46 1.33 -21.39 4.60
C THR A 46 2.05 -21.28 3.27
N ILE A 47 2.65 -20.13 2.99
CA ILE A 47 3.39 -19.88 1.76
C ILE A 47 4.90 -19.75 1.99
N VAL A 48 5.69 -20.05 0.96
CA VAL A 48 7.14 -19.79 0.92
C VAL A 48 7.41 -18.44 0.26
N ALA A 49 7.72 -17.42 1.07
CA ALA A 49 7.99 -16.07 0.58
C ALA A 49 9.48 -15.72 0.56
N ALA A 50 9.92 -14.99 -0.48
CA ALA A 50 11.27 -14.43 -0.56
C ALA A 50 11.40 -13.20 0.35
N HIS A 51 12.35 -13.22 1.29
CA HIS A 51 12.60 -12.10 2.21
C HIS A 51 13.59 -11.11 1.59
N VAL A 52 13.09 -10.17 0.78
CA VAL A 52 13.92 -9.22 0.01
C VAL A 52 14.47 -8.07 0.84
N SER A 53 14.01 -7.90 2.08
CA SER A 53 14.56 -6.90 3.00
C SER A 53 15.53 -7.48 4.05
N SER A 54 15.94 -8.73 3.90
CA SER A 54 16.99 -9.34 4.71
C SER A 54 18.36 -8.87 4.23
N ASN A 55 19.34 -8.73 5.14
CA ASN A 55 20.74 -8.53 4.75
C ASN A 55 21.27 -9.69 3.89
N GLU A 56 20.71 -10.89 4.06
CA GLU A 56 21.04 -12.08 3.24
C GLU A 56 20.57 -11.96 1.79
N ALA A 57 19.75 -10.95 1.45
CA ALA A 57 19.34 -10.68 0.08
C ALA A 57 20.43 -9.92 -0.73
N PHE A 58 21.39 -9.27 -0.04
CA PHE A 58 22.42 -8.45 -0.69
C PHE A 58 23.28 -9.21 -1.72
N PRO A 59 23.73 -10.47 -1.49
CA PRO A 59 24.47 -11.24 -2.49
C PRO A 59 23.72 -11.49 -3.81
N PHE A 60 22.39 -11.35 -3.80
CA PHE A 60 21.55 -11.46 -5.00
C PHE A 60 21.38 -10.11 -5.72
N GLY A 61 22.01 -9.04 -5.24
CA GLY A 61 21.88 -7.70 -5.81
C GLY A 61 20.64 -6.94 -5.36
N VAL A 62 19.92 -7.45 -4.36
CA VAL A 62 18.76 -6.77 -3.77
C VAL A 62 19.21 -5.65 -2.83
N THR A 63 18.64 -4.47 -3.01
CA THR A 63 18.83 -3.30 -2.16
C THR A 63 17.49 -2.80 -1.63
N VAL A 64 17.53 -1.90 -0.63
CA VAL A 64 16.31 -1.27 -0.10
C VAL A 64 15.51 -0.49 -1.15
N GLU A 65 16.17 -0.06 -2.24
CA GLU A 65 15.54 0.66 -3.35
C GLU A 65 14.47 -0.20 -4.05
N LEU A 66 14.63 -1.54 -4.07
CA LEU A 66 13.65 -2.45 -4.66
C LEU A 66 12.24 -2.26 -4.09
N CYS A 67 12.16 -1.88 -2.81
CA CYS A 67 10.89 -1.71 -2.10
C CYS A 67 10.37 -0.27 -2.13
N SER A 68 11.15 0.70 -2.65
CA SER A 68 10.82 2.13 -2.57
C SER A 68 10.83 2.86 -3.92
N MET A 69 11.28 2.22 -4.99
CA MET A 69 11.34 2.83 -6.32
C MET A 69 9.95 3.08 -6.93
N ASP A 70 9.83 4.19 -7.66
CA ASP A 70 8.60 4.55 -8.40
C ASP A 70 8.44 3.73 -9.69
N THR A 71 9.55 3.35 -10.32
CA THR A 71 9.56 2.60 -11.57
C THR A 71 9.22 1.14 -11.31
N TYR A 72 7.99 0.77 -11.66
CA TYR A 72 7.45 -0.54 -11.32
C TYR A 72 7.93 -1.69 -12.24
N GLU A 73 8.75 -1.40 -13.25
CA GLU A 73 9.31 -2.42 -14.16
C GLU A 73 10.27 -3.38 -13.44
N VAL A 74 11.19 -2.83 -12.64
CA VAL A 74 12.19 -3.64 -11.93
C VAL A 74 11.54 -4.51 -10.85
N PRO A 75 10.65 -4.01 -9.96
CA PRO A 75 9.96 -4.87 -8.99
C PRO A 75 9.09 -5.95 -9.65
N ARG A 76 8.51 -5.67 -10.83
CA ARG A 76 7.76 -6.69 -11.60
C ARG A 76 8.65 -7.81 -12.11
N GLN A 77 9.83 -7.47 -12.64
CA GLN A 77 10.79 -8.47 -13.11
C GLN A 77 11.25 -9.36 -11.95
N TRP A 78 11.62 -8.75 -10.82
CA TRP A 78 11.95 -9.50 -9.60
C TRP A 78 10.81 -10.42 -9.15
N ALA A 79 9.57 -9.92 -9.12
CA ALA A 79 8.42 -10.74 -8.74
C ALA A 79 8.21 -11.93 -9.68
N GLN A 80 8.42 -11.72 -10.99
CA GLN A 80 8.34 -12.80 -11.97
C GLN A 80 9.45 -13.84 -11.77
N GLU A 81 10.70 -13.41 -11.64
CA GLU A 81 11.85 -14.31 -11.46
C GLU A 81 11.78 -15.11 -10.16
N LEU A 82 11.33 -14.48 -9.06
CA LEU A 82 11.13 -15.16 -7.78
C LEU A 82 10.00 -16.20 -7.88
N HIS A 83 8.91 -15.87 -8.58
CA HIS A 83 7.85 -16.83 -8.83
C HIS A 83 8.33 -18.03 -9.66
N GLU A 84 9.07 -17.77 -10.74
CA GLU A 84 9.68 -18.81 -11.59
C GLU A 84 10.71 -19.66 -10.82
N SER A 85 11.32 -19.09 -9.77
CA SER A 85 12.23 -19.78 -8.85
C SER A 85 11.51 -20.59 -7.77
N GLY A 86 10.17 -20.61 -7.76
CA GLY A 86 9.36 -21.42 -6.85
C GLY A 86 8.92 -20.71 -5.56
N PHE A 87 9.15 -19.40 -5.41
CA PHE A 87 8.56 -18.64 -4.33
C PHE A 87 7.07 -18.36 -4.61
N GLU A 88 6.28 -18.34 -3.55
CA GLU A 88 4.83 -18.09 -3.56
C GLU A 88 4.50 -16.65 -3.15
N GLY A 89 5.51 -15.86 -2.80
CA GLY A 89 5.34 -14.44 -2.53
C GLY A 89 6.64 -13.75 -2.16
N ILE A 90 6.52 -12.47 -1.78
CA ILE A 90 7.63 -11.62 -1.35
C ILE A 90 7.29 -10.99 -0.01
N TRP A 91 8.17 -11.16 0.97
CA TRP A 91 8.13 -10.42 2.23
C TRP A 91 9.07 -9.22 2.15
N TYR A 92 8.59 -8.04 2.50
CA TYR A 92 9.35 -6.79 2.37
C TYR A 92 8.95 -5.73 3.41
N HIS A 93 9.82 -4.74 3.63
CA HIS A 93 9.46 -3.53 4.36
C HIS A 93 8.66 -2.58 3.46
N PRO A 94 7.45 -2.16 3.87
CA PRO A 94 6.61 -1.21 3.14
C PRO A 94 7.26 0.17 2.99
N ARG A 95 6.98 0.86 1.88
CA ARG A 95 7.63 2.13 1.52
C ARG A 95 7.23 3.30 2.42
N PHE A 96 5.96 3.37 2.77
CA PHE A 96 5.32 4.48 3.49
C PHE A 96 5.10 4.17 4.98
N SER A 97 5.71 3.11 5.49
CA SER A 97 5.69 2.77 6.93
C SER A 97 7.11 2.49 7.42
N PRO A 98 7.87 3.51 7.85
CA PRO A 98 9.31 3.40 8.17
C PRO A 98 9.62 2.69 9.49
N GLY A 99 8.62 2.25 10.25
CA GLY A 99 8.82 1.54 11.51
C GLY A 99 9.41 0.14 11.31
N ALA A 100 10.34 -0.27 12.18
CA ALA A 100 11.01 -1.57 12.10
C ALA A 100 10.06 -2.78 12.18
N ASP A 101 8.86 -2.59 12.72
CA ASP A 101 7.84 -3.63 12.84
C ASP A 101 6.86 -3.67 11.65
N ALA A 102 6.94 -2.71 10.74
CA ALA A 102 6.06 -2.65 9.57
C ALA A 102 6.51 -3.69 8.52
N ARG A 103 5.58 -4.54 8.09
CA ARG A 103 5.88 -5.65 7.18
C ARG A 103 4.78 -5.74 6.14
N ALA A 104 5.16 -6.07 4.92
CA ALA A 104 4.26 -6.33 3.83
C ALA A 104 4.57 -7.68 3.18
N LEU A 105 3.53 -8.27 2.59
CA LEU A 105 3.59 -9.56 1.93
C LEU A 105 2.85 -9.47 0.60
N ALA A 106 3.57 -9.69 -0.50
CA ALA A 106 2.99 -9.79 -1.83
C ALA A 106 2.84 -11.27 -2.19
N VAL A 107 1.61 -11.79 -2.09
CA VAL A 107 1.31 -13.20 -2.35
C VAL A 107 0.97 -13.40 -3.82
N PHE A 108 1.63 -14.35 -4.46
CA PHE A 108 1.46 -14.68 -5.86
C PHE A 108 0.26 -15.61 -6.08
N GLY A 109 -0.45 -15.42 -7.19
CA GLY A 109 -1.56 -16.29 -7.55
C GLY A 109 -2.30 -15.89 -8.82
N PRO A 110 -3.49 -16.47 -9.04
CA PRO A 110 -4.39 -16.05 -10.10
C PRO A 110 -4.79 -14.57 -9.94
N ALA A 111 -4.94 -13.86 -11.06
CA ALA A 111 -5.50 -12.51 -11.03
C ALA A 111 -7.01 -12.55 -10.78
N GLY A 112 -7.52 -11.57 -10.03
CA GLY A 112 -8.94 -11.42 -9.74
C GLY A 112 -9.26 -11.62 -8.26
N ALA A 113 -10.56 -11.76 -7.97
CA ALA A 113 -11.03 -11.96 -6.60
C ALA A 113 -10.61 -13.33 -6.07
N ALA A 114 -10.03 -13.35 -4.87
CA ALA A 114 -9.72 -14.57 -4.13
C ALA A 114 -10.85 -14.90 -3.14
N THR A 115 -11.04 -16.18 -2.84
CA THR A 115 -12.08 -16.70 -1.93
C THR A 115 -11.59 -16.89 -0.49
N GLY A 116 -10.65 -16.04 -0.04
CA GLY A 116 -10.10 -16.13 1.31
C GLY A 116 -11.12 -15.76 2.39
N GLU A 117 -10.90 -16.25 3.61
CA GLU A 117 -11.72 -15.86 4.76
C GLU A 117 -11.32 -14.46 5.23
N VAL A 118 -12.21 -13.49 5.04
CA VAL A 118 -12.08 -12.14 5.58
C VAL A 118 -12.79 -12.11 6.93
N HIS A 119 -12.04 -11.82 8.00
CA HIS A 119 -12.59 -11.86 9.36
C HIS A 119 -13.03 -10.48 9.84
N GLU A 120 -12.45 -9.40 9.31
CA GLU A 120 -12.78 -8.02 9.66
C GLU A 120 -12.64 -7.10 8.46
N GLN A 121 -13.52 -6.10 8.37
CA GLN A 121 -13.41 -5.01 7.42
C GLN A 121 -13.66 -3.68 8.11
N LYS A 122 -12.80 -2.70 7.84
CA LYS A 122 -12.97 -1.30 8.24
C LYS A 122 -13.02 -0.44 6.98
N SER A 123 -13.78 0.64 7.00
CA SER A 123 -13.66 1.63 5.92
C SER A 123 -12.24 2.21 5.92
N LEU A 124 -11.66 2.43 4.74
CA LEU A 124 -10.34 3.05 4.64
C LEU A 124 -10.36 4.45 5.28
N ARG A 125 -11.47 5.17 5.13
CA ARG A 125 -11.70 6.48 5.76
C ARG A 125 -11.50 6.44 7.28
N ALA A 126 -12.18 5.52 7.96
CA ALA A 126 -12.07 5.41 9.42
C ALA A 126 -10.63 5.12 9.88
N VAL A 127 -9.91 4.24 9.16
CA VAL A 127 -8.51 3.95 9.45
C VAL A 127 -7.62 5.18 9.26
N VAL A 128 -7.87 5.99 8.23
CA VAL A 128 -7.11 7.23 7.96
C VAL A 128 -7.44 8.33 8.98
N GLU A 129 -8.70 8.45 9.40
CA GLU A 129 -9.12 9.40 10.44
C GLU A 129 -8.41 9.12 11.79
N ASP A 130 -8.24 7.85 12.15
CA ASP A 130 -7.50 7.43 13.35
C ASP A 130 -6.00 7.80 13.31
N MET A 131 -5.43 8.02 12.13
CA MET A 131 -4.02 8.40 11.94
C MET A 131 -3.73 9.89 12.10
N ALA A 132 -4.76 10.72 12.33
CA ALA A 132 -4.64 12.18 12.31
C ALA A 132 -4.06 12.73 10.99
N ILE A 133 -4.49 12.15 9.87
CA ILE A 133 -4.16 12.60 8.52
C ILE A 133 -5.27 13.51 7.99
N ASP A 134 -4.90 14.60 7.33
CA ASP A 134 -5.84 15.55 6.74
C ASP A 134 -6.56 14.94 5.53
N ILE A 135 -7.88 14.90 5.61
CA ILE A 135 -8.78 14.48 4.54
C ILE A 135 -9.47 15.72 3.99
N VAL A 136 -9.31 15.98 2.70
CA VAL A 136 -9.93 17.10 2.00
C VAL A 136 -11.15 16.62 1.26
N ASP A 137 -12.27 17.34 1.39
CA ASP A 137 -13.47 17.09 0.61
C ASP A 137 -13.60 18.17 -0.48
N PRO A 138 -13.09 17.92 -1.70
CA PRO A 138 -13.09 18.94 -2.74
C PRO A 138 -14.50 19.31 -3.23
N ASP A 139 -15.53 18.52 -2.90
CA ASP A 139 -16.92 18.82 -3.21
C ASP A 139 -17.59 19.69 -2.14
N ASN A 140 -16.89 20.01 -1.04
CA ASN A 140 -17.35 20.94 -0.03
C ASN A 140 -16.93 22.38 -0.37
N LEU A 141 -17.89 23.18 -0.83
CA LEU A 141 -17.69 24.60 -1.15
C LEU A 141 -17.30 25.46 0.07
N ASP A 142 -17.46 24.95 1.29
CA ASP A 142 -17.08 25.67 2.52
C ASP A 142 -15.55 25.75 2.71
N GLU A 143 -14.75 25.04 1.90
CA GLU A 143 -13.28 25.00 2.01
C GLU A 143 -12.55 25.99 1.08
N PHE A 144 -13.25 26.68 0.18
CA PHE A 144 -12.65 27.63 -0.77
C PHE A 144 -13.49 28.90 -0.95
N GLU A 145 -12.85 30.07 -0.88
CA GLU A 145 -13.47 31.33 -1.30
C GLU A 145 -13.32 31.49 -2.82
N ILE A 146 -14.44 31.42 -3.54
CA ILE A 146 -14.47 31.72 -4.98
C ILE A 146 -14.57 33.24 -5.11
N ILE A 147 -13.48 33.89 -5.49
CA ILE A 147 -13.45 35.32 -5.78
C ILE A 147 -13.65 35.51 -7.29
N ASP A 148 -14.81 36.04 -7.69
CA ASP A 148 -15.14 36.31 -9.10
C ASP A 148 -14.43 37.57 -9.66
N GLU A 149 -13.93 38.45 -8.78
CA GLU A 149 -13.23 39.68 -9.12
C GLU A 149 -11.77 39.63 -8.63
N PRO A 150 -10.78 40.11 -9.40
CA PRO A 150 -9.39 40.13 -8.95
C PRO A 150 -9.26 41.00 -7.68
N PRO A 151 -8.44 40.61 -6.69
CA PRO A 151 -8.25 41.40 -5.47
C PRO A 151 -7.75 42.80 -5.83
N GLU A 152 -8.36 43.83 -5.23
CA GLU A 152 -7.91 45.21 -5.40
C GLU A 152 -6.52 45.40 -4.77
N ASP A 153 -5.61 46.06 -5.51
CA ASP A 153 -4.22 46.35 -5.14
C ASP A 153 -4.08 47.21 -3.85
#